data_AF-A0A7V0IY09-F1
#
_entry.id   AF-A0A7V0IY09-F1
#
_cell.length_a   1.000
_cell.length_b   1.000
_cell.length_c   1.000
_cell.angle_alpha   90.00
_cell.angle_beta   90.00
_cell.angle_gamma   90.00
#
_symmetry.space_group_name_H-M   'P 1'
#
loop_
_entity.id
_entity.type
_entity.pdbx_description
1 polymer ?
#
loop_
_entity_poly.entity_id
_entity_poly.type
_entity_poly.pdbx_seq_one_letter_code
_entity_poly.pdbx_strand_id
1 'polypeptide(L)' 'MNNSGSETVTKCNRLKLVAGSGKMRITDIADTETLLRLIRFIPSPKAKPIKLWLGKVGYDRIQDMADPTRFLIY' A
#
# COMPACT_ATOMS: atom_id res chain seq x y z
N MET A 1 -20.98 23.26 -10.07
CA MET A 1 -19.88 22.39 -9.60
C MET A 1 -20.03 21.06 -10.30
N ASN A 2 -19.21 20.83 -11.32
CA ASN A 2 -19.43 19.76 -12.28
C ASN A 2 -18.94 18.44 -11.69
N ASN A 3 -19.90 17.63 -11.25
CA ASN A 3 -19.68 16.25 -10.84
C ASN A 3 -19.62 15.38 -12.11
N SER A 4 -18.55 15.54 -12.90
CA SER A 4 -18.33 14.74 -14.10
C SER A 4 -17.77 13.38 -13.69
N GLY A 5 -18.62 12.36 -13.78
CA GLY A 5 -18.41 10.98 -13.36
C GLY A 5 -17.11 10.34 -13.85
N SER A 6 -16.17 10.22 -12.91
CA SER A 6 -15.05 9.30 -12.94
C SER A 6 -14.55 9.16 -11.51
N GLU A 7 -15.13 8.22 -10.76
CA GLU A 7 -14.59 7.81 -9.44
C GLU A 7 -13.23 7.07 -9.57
N THR A 8 -12.59 7.17 -10.73
CA THR A 8 -11.25 6.66 -11.03
C THR A 8 -10.13 7.60 -10.57
N VAL A 9 -10.44 8.64 -9.79
CA VAL A 9 -9.39 9.40 -9.10
C VAL A 9 -9.06 8.65 -7.82
N THR A 10 -8.06 7.77 -7.92
CA THR A 10 -7.44 7.23 -6.72
C THR A 10 -6.99 8.42 -5.87
N LYS A 11 -7.21 8.39 -4.54
CA LYS A 11 -6.81 9.44 -3.58
C LYS A 11 -5.27 9.55 -3.49
N CYS A 12 -4.63 9.86 -4.61
CA CYS A 12 -3.20 9.99 -4.80
C CYS A 12 -2.89 11.46 -5.05
N ASN A 13 -1.94 12.00 -4.31
CA ASN A 13 -1.39 13.32 -4.53
C ASN A 13 -0.27 13.23 -5.56
N ARG A 14 -0.21 14.18 -6.49
CA ARG A 14 0.88 14.27 -7.46
C ARG A 14 1.98 15.15 -6.92
N LEU A 15 3.13 14.56 -6.57
CA LEU A 15 4.32 15.32 -6.19
C LEU A 15 5.44 15.10 -7.20
N LYS A 16 6.35 16.07 -7.29
CA LYS A 16 7.58 15.92 -8.08
C LYS A 16 8.58 15.10 -7.27
N LEU A 17 8.93 13.91 -7.76
CA LEU A 17 9.95 13.04 -7.20
C LEU A 17 11.14 12.89 -8.16
N VAL A 18 12.32 12.65 -7.60
CA VAL A 18 13.51 12.28 -8.38
C VAL A 18 13.32 10.85 -8.88
N ALA A 19 13.33 10.66 -10.20
CA ALA A 19 13.32 9.32 -10.78
C ALA A 19 14.72 8.69 -10.72
N GLY A 20 14.83 7.36 -10.91
CA GLY A 20 16.12 6.66 -10.98
C GLY A 20 17.08 7.15 -12.09
N SER A 21 16.59 7.97 -13.02
CA SER A 21 17.39 8.65 -14.06
C SER A 21 17.92 10.03 -13.64
N GLY A 22 17.69 10.46 -12.40
CA GLY A 22 18.07 11.79 -11.89
C GLY A 22 17.14 12.94 -12.31
N LYS A 23 16.16 12.69 -13.19
CA LYS A 23 15.18 13.71 -13.63
C LYS A 23 13.99 13.77 -12.67
N MET A 24 13.48 14.99 -12.41
CA MET A 24 12.24 15.20 -11.66
C MET A 24 11.04 14.76 -12.50
N ARG A 25 10.19 13.89 -11.95
CA ARG A 25 8.95 13.42 -12.57
C ARG A 25 7.78 13.65 -11.63
N ILE A 26 6.62 13.96 -12.21
CA ILE A 26 5.37 13.98 -11.46
C ILE A 26 4.96 12.53 -11.23
N THR A 27 4.74 12.17 -9.97
CA THR A 27 4.42 10.81 -9.55
C THR A 27 3.19 10.82 -8.65
N ASP A 28 2.27 9.90 -8.87
CA ASP A 28 1.13 9.68 -8.00
C ASP A 28 1.61 9.01 -6.71
N ILE A 29 1.32 9.63 -5.56
CA ILE A 29 1.72 9.18 -4.23
C ILE A 29 0.46 9.00 -3.40
N ALA A 30 0.38 7.89 -2.68
CA ALA A 30 -0.70 7.59 -1.75
C ALA A 30 -0.14 7.48 -0.32
N ASP A 31 -0.96 7.86 0.67
CA ASP A 31 -0.69 7.49 2.05
C ASP A 31 -0.94 5.99 2.27
N THR A 32 -0.50 5.48 3.43
CA THR A 32 -0.60 4.05 3.76
C THR A 32 -2.05 3.56 3.75
N GLU A 33 -2.99 4.35 4.28
CA GLU A 33 -4.40 3.97 4.32
C GLU A 33 -4.99 3.81 2.91
N THR A 34 -4.72 4.78 2.03
CA THR A 34 -5.18 4.73 0.64
C THR A 34 -4.56 3.55 -0.09
N LEU A 35 -3.26 3.29 0.09
CA LEU A 35 -2.58 2.16 -0.54
C LEU A 35 -3.19 0.82 -0.08
N LEU A 36 -3.42 0.64 1.21
CA LEU A 36 -4.04 -0.58 1.75
C LEU A 36 -5.48 -0.76 1.24
N ARG A 37 -6.25 0.33 1.14
CA ARG A 37 -7.60 0.29 0.54
C ARG A 37 -7.55 -0.18 -0.91
N LEU A 38 -6.62 0.35 -1.71
CA LEU A 38 -6.46 -0.06 -3.11
C LEU A 38 -6.14 -1.54 -3.22
N ILE A 39 -5.18 -2.03 -2.44
CA ILE A 39 -4.73 -3.43 -2.49
C ILE A 39 -5.90 -4.39 -2.26
N ARG A 40 -6.88 -4.05 -1.40
CA ARG A 40 -8.08 -4.87 -1.17
C ARG A 40 -8.90 -5.08 -2.45
N PHE A 41 -9.00 -4.08 -3.31
CA PHE A 41 -9.89 -4.10 -4.47
C PHE A 41 -9.27 -4.64 -5.76
N ILE A 42 -7.96 -4.90 -5.81
CA ILE A 42 -7.30 -5.35 -7.04
C ILE A 42 -7.78 -6.77 -7.42
N PRO A 43 -8.51 -6.97 -8.53
CA PRO A 43 -9.01 -8.29 -8.94
C PRO A 43 -7.97 -9.12 -9.71
N SER A 44 -6.73 -8.64 -9.81
CA SER A 44 -5.66 -9.28 -10.58
C SER A 44 -4.98 -10.43 -9.82
N PRO A 45 -4.73 -11.59 -10.45
CA PRO A 45 -3.85 -12.63 -9.91
C PRO A 45 -2.43 -12.13 -9.62
N LYS A 46 -1.98 -11.08 -10.32
CA LYS A 46 -0.67 -10.45 -10.08
C LYS A 46 -0.57 -9.77 -8.71
N ALA A 47 -1.71 -9.44 -8.08
CA ALA A 47 -1.74 -8.91 -6.72
C ALA A 47 -1.73 -10.01 -5.65
N LYS A 48 -1.82 -11.29 -6.02
CA LYS A 48 -1.79 -12.41 -5.06
C LYS A 48 -0.53 -12.41 -4.17
N PRO A 49 0.69 -12.18 -4.69
CA PRO A 49 1.90 -12.18 -3.86
C PRO A 49 1.86 -11.11 -2.75
N ILE A 50 1.46 -9.87 -3.09
CA ILE A 50 1.40 -8.79 -2.10
C ILE A 50 0.29 -9.03 -1.06
N LYS A 51 -0.86 -9.61 -1.46
CA LYS A 51 -1.93 -9.98 -0.52
C LYS A 51 -1.49 -11.07 0.45
N LEU A 52 -0.78 -12.09 -0.02
CA LEU A 52 -0.23 -13.16 0.82
C LEU A 52 0.83 -12.61 1.79
N TRP A 53 1.72 -11.76 1.29
CA TRP A 53 2.73 -11.11 2.13
C TRP A 53 2.10 -10.26 3.24
N LEU A 54 1.09 -9.44 2.90
CA LEU A 54 0.34 -8.66 3.90
C LEU A 54 -0.36 -9.56 4.94
N GLY A 55 -0.94 -10.68 4.51
CA GLY A 55 -1.54 -11.67 5.41
C GLY A 55 -0.51 -12.26 6.38
N LYS A 56 0.69 -12.60 5.90
CA LYS A 56 1.78 -13.11 6.72
C LYS A 56 2.26 -12.08 7.73
N VAL A 57 2.58 -10.86 7.29
CA VAL A 57 3.06 -9.78 8.17
C VAL A 57 2.01 -9.41 9.22
N GLY A 58 0.73 -9.36 8.82
CA GLY A 58 -0.38 -9.10 9.74
C GLY A 58 -0.52 -10.20 10.80
N TYR A 59 -0.40 -11.47 10.38
CA TYR A 59 -0.41 -12.60 11.31
C TYR A 59 0.76 -12.54 12.29
N ASP A 60 1.99 -12.33 11.78
CA ASP A 60 3.18 -12.23 12.62
C ASP A 60 3.04 -11.11 13.66
N ARG A 61 2.51 -9.94 13.25
CA ARG A 61 2.27 -8.83 14.17
C ARG A 61 1.27 -9.16 15.27
N ILE A 62 0.18 -9.87 14.94
CA ILE A 62 -0.82 -10.31 15.93
C ILE A 62 -0.19 -11.28 16.94
N GLN A 63 0.61 -12.23 16.46
CA GLN A 63 1.31 -13.18 17.32
C GLN A 63 2.30 -12.47 18.25
N ASP A 64 3.06 -11.49 17.74
CA ASP A 64 3.99 -10.70 18.57
C ASP A 64 3.27 -9.83 19.62
N MET A 65 2.05 -9.36 19.31
CA MET A 65 1.23 -8.64 20.30
C MET A 65 0.67 -9.59 21.38
N ALA A 66 0.36 -10.83 21.00
CA ALA A 66 -0.20 -11.82 21.91
C ALA A 66 0.86 -12.42 22.85
N ASP A 67 2.11 -12.55 22.38
CA ASP A 67 3.23 -13.04 23.17
C ASP A 67 4.47 -12.12 22.99
N PRO A 68 4.71 -11.19 23.95
CA PRO A 68 5.85 -10.27 23.92
C PRO A 68 7.22 -10.98 23.95
N THR A 69 7.28 -12.24 24.36
CA THR A 69 8.54 -12.99 24.49
C THR A 69 9.01 -13.60 23.17
N ARG A 70 8.14 -13.66 22.15
CA ARG A 70 8.42 -14.21 20.83
C ARG A 70 9.61 -13.53 20.11
N PHE A 71 9.92 -12.28 20.46
CA PHE A 71 11.07 -11.54 19.91
C PHE A 71 12.38 -11.80 20.67
N LEU A 72 12.33 -12.31 21.91
CA LEU A 72 13.49 -12.44 22.80
C LEU A 72 14.33 -13.70 22.56
N ILE A 73 13.99 -14.49 21.54
CA ILE A 73 14.63 -15.78 21.22
C ILE A 73 15.47 -15.75 19.92
N TYR A 74 15.76 -14.55 19.39
CA TYR A 74 16.77 -14.29 18.35
C TYR A 74 17.84 -13.36 18.90
#